data_AF-A0A6P1KE95-F1
#
_entry.id   AF-A0A6P1KE95-F1
#
_cell.length_a   1.000
_cell.length_b   1.000
_cell.length_c   1.000
_cell.angle_alpha   90.00
_cell.angle_beta   90.00
_cell.angle_gamma   90.00
#
_symmetry.space_group_name_H-M   'P 1'
#
loop_
_entity.id
_entity.type
_entity.pdbx_description
1 polymer ?
#
loop_
_entity_poly.entity_id
_entity_poly.type
_entity_poly.pdbx_seq_one_letter_code
_entity_poly.pdbx_strand_id
1 'polypeptide(L)'
;MLSSCLKTLLDFTNWHTVSNTPKLASLKFRAKFQDDEAAANLANLVINSSHQKSAKFSGYLLLGCLAVMGALATSAAHADSVLGVELSPAICKLNPYMGNLRQCIEGNPMTVNFYRVANQSCSNSRYSMSPLQENLTSKVIPDGNIRKNIWQQYGRCSGLSTPNYFRTITSLASQLKLPKELSSGRSYRFASNGLSRQLISLNPGMKPNSFNFFCQKNSVGQSVLTYINVCYDNNGRFAQCATRSYACPSQFLIDGNY
;
A
#
# COMPACT_ATOMS: atom_id res chain seq x y z
N MET A 1 -20.63 -46.47 -9.29
CA MET A 1 -22.07 -46.39 -9.01
C MET A 1 -22.25 -46.21 -7.51
N LEU A 2 -22.87 -45.08 -7.12
CA LEU A 2 -23.73 -44.85 -5.95
C LEU A 2 -23.36 -45.49 -4.60
N SER A 3 -22.98 -44.65 -3.63
CA SER A 3 -23.37 -44.66 -2.19
C SER A 3 -22.33 -43.79 -1.46
N SER A 4 -22.61 -42.63 -0.87
CA SER A 4 -23.55 -42.39 0.21
C SER A 4 -23.80 -40.88 0.31
N CYS A 5 -25.03 -40.44 0.08
CA CYS A 5 -25.49 -39.08 0.36
C CYS A 5 -26.76 -39.23 1.20
N LEU A 6 -26.62 -39.20 2.53
CA LEU A 6 -27.75 -39.16 3.47
C LEU A 6 -27.26 -38.63 4.84
N LYS A 7 -28.04 -37.72 5.43
CA LYS A 7 -27.78 -36.83 6.59
C LYS A 7 -27.08 -35.53 6.17
N THR A 8 -27.69 -34.33 6.19
CA THR A 8 -28.67 -33.78 7.12
C THR A 8 -29.34 -32.55 6.48
N LEU A 9 -30.66 -32.53 6.34
CA LEU A 9 -31.51 -31.37 6.03
C LEU A 9 -32.86 -31.65 6.72
N LEU A 10 -33.56 -30.59 7.13
CA LEU A 10 -34.61 -30.50 8.17
C LEU A 10 -33.94 -30.28 9.55
N ASP A 11 -34.06 -29.14 10.23
CA ASP A 11 -35.19 -28.22 10.42
C ASP A 11 -34.73 -26.76 10.38
N PHE A 12 -35.61 -25.82 10.00
CA PHE A 12 -35.76 -24.48 10.61
C PHE A 12 -36.65 -23.60 9.70
N THR A 13 -37.93 -23.95 9.64
CA THR A 13 -38.99 -22.99 9.28
C THR A 13 -40.11 -23.13 10.29
N ASN A 14 -40.15 -22.17 11.23
CA ASN A 14 -41.30 -21.68 12.00
C ASN A 14 -40.86 -21.35 13.43
N TRP A 15 -40.69 -20.06 13.72
CA TRP A 15 -41.41 -19.52 14.87
C TRP A 15 -41.63 -18.02 14.73
N HIS A 16 -42.89 -17.68 14.92
CA HIS A 16 -43.47 -16.35 14.93
C HIS A 16 -42.94 -15.47 16.08
N THR A 17 -42.92 -14.18 15.81
CA THR A 17 -43.18 -13.06 16.74
C THR A 17 -43.53 -13.42 18.18
N VAL A 18 -42.63 -13.06 19.13
CA VAL A 18 -43.01 -12.66 20.49
C VAL A 18 -42.13 -11.48 20.90
N SER A 19 -42.76 -10.33 21.03
CA SER A 19 -42.28 -9.14 21.73
C SER A 19 -42.09 -9.42 23.21
N ASN A 20 -40.94 -9.08 23.79
CA ASN A 20 -40.82 -8.68 25.19
C ASN A 20 -39.52 -7.89 25.44
N THR A 21 -39.71 -6.62 25.80
CA THR A 21 -38.70 -5.71 26.34
C THR A 21 -38.22 -6.13 27.73
N PRO A 22 -36.91 -6.10 28.02
CA PRO A 22 -36.42 -5.96 29.38
C PRO A 22 -35.98 -4.51 29.67
N LYS A 23 -36.49 -4.01 30.81
CA LYS A 23 -36.16 -2.73 31.45
C LYS A 23 -34.66 -2.59 31.68
N LEU A 24 -34.09 -1.47 31.24
CA LEU A 24 -32.73 -1.05 31.58
C LEU A 24 -32.74 -0.38 32.96
N ALA A 25 -32.22 -1.09 33.97
CA ALA A 25 -31.95 -0.52 35.28
C ALA A 25 -30.65 0.29 35.26
N SER A 26 -30.73 1.44 35.91
CA SER A 26 -29.75 2.51 36.00
C SER A 26 -28.44 2.13 36.72
N LEU A 27 -27.30 2.48 36.13
CA LEU A 27 -26.04 2.69 36.84
C LEU A 27 -25.53 4.12 36.55
N LYS A 28 -25.57 4.93 37.61
CA LYS A 28 -25.10 6.32 37.66
C LYS A 28 -23.57 6.33 37.70
N PHE A 29 -22.93 6.96 36.71
CA PHE A 29 -21.60 7.57 36.89
C PHE A 29 -21.71 9.06 36.63
N ARG A 30 -21.28 9.83 37.64
CA ARG A 30 -21.33 11.29 37.71
C ARG A 30 -20.00 11.83 37.20
N ALA A 31 -19.99 12.49 36.05
CA ALA A 31 -18.95 13.43 35.67
C ALA A 31 -19.61 14.77 35.39
N LYS A 32 -19.19 15.78 36.13
CA LYS A 32 -19.73 17.14 36.17
C LYS A 32 -18.88 17.98 35.21
N PHE A 33 -19.45 18.46 34.12
CA PHE A 33 -18.89 19.58 33.36
C PHE A 33 -19.97 20.65 33.28
N GLN A 34 -19.58 21.84 33.69
CA GLN A 34 -20.43 23.00 33.92
C GLN A 34 -20.44 23.84 32.66
N ASP A 35 -21.65 24.16 32.22
CA ASP A 35 -21.99 25.10 31.14
C ASP A 35 -21.58 26.53 31.51
N ASP A 36 -21.34 27.36 30.49
CA ASP A 36 -21.95 28.69 30.32
C ASP A 36 -21.64 29.22 28.89
N GLU A 37 -22.60 28.93 28.00
CA GLU A 37 -23.28 29.79 27.01
C GLU A 37 -22.58 31.04 26.40
N ALA A 38 -22.53 31.13 25.06
CA ALA A 38 -23.38 32.05 24.25
C ALA A 38 -22.83 32.36 22.83
N ALA A 39 -23.65 32.00 21.84
CA ALA A 39 -24.01 32.76 20.63
C ALA A 39 -23.01 33.02 19.47
N ALA A 40 -23.47 32.51 18.31
CA ALA A 40 -23.59 33.18 17.00
C ALA A 40 -22.53 32.92 15.92
N ASN A 41 -23.07 32.69 14.70
CA ASN A 41 -22.49 32.94 13.36
C ASN A 41 -21.50 31.87 12.84
N LEU A 42 -21.62 31.23 11.67
CA LEU A 42 -22.41 31.42 10.45
C LEU A 42 -22.53 30.06 9.73
N ALA A 43 -23.76 29.57 9.58
CA ALA A 43 -24.11 28.67 8.48
C ALA A 43 -24.77 29.53 7.41
N ASN A 44 -24.18 29.59 6.20
CA ASN A 44 -24.91 29.72 4.94
C ASN A 44 -23.93 29.81 3.75
N LEU A 45 -23.98 28.79 2.88
CA LEU A 45 -23.84 28.97 1.43
C LEU A 45 -24.44 27.75 0.73
N VAL A 46 -25.77 27.62 0.85
CA VAL A 46 -26.61 26.98 -0.17
C VAL A 46 -27.48 28.10 -0.72
N ILE A 47 -27.11 28.66 -1.87
CA ILE A 47 -27.96 29.65 -2.55
C ILE A 47 -28.87 28.91 -3.52
N ASN A 48 -30.15 28.99 -3.17
CA ASN A 48 -31.31 28.57 -3.89
C ASN A 48 -31.43 29.30 -5.24
N SER A 49 -31.75 28.54 -6.27
CA SER A 49 -32.15 29.00 -7.59
C SER A 49 -33.60 29.48 -7.58
N SER A 50 -33.86 30.79 -7.75
CA SER A 50 -35.06 31.32 -8.43
C SER A 50 -35.11 32.85 -8.34
N HIS A 51 -34.81 33.53 -9.46
CA HIS A 51 -35.50 34.77 -9.86
C HIS A 51 -35.12 35.09 -11.31
N GLN A 52 -35.98 34.69 -12.24
CA GLN A 52 -36.03 35.25 -13.59
C GLN A 52 -36.45 36.72 -13.47
N LYS A 53 -35.54 37.65 -13.77
CA LYS A 53 -35.88 39.00 -14.19
C LYS A 53 -35.47 39.16 -15.64
N SER A 54 -36.49 39.39 -16.47
CA SER A 54 -36.40 39.69 -17.90
C SER A 54 -35.58 40.96 -18.10
N ALA A 55 -34.37 40.81 -18.63
CA ALA A 55 -33.59 41.90 -19.18
C ALA A 55 -33.60 41.77 -20.70
N LYS A 56 -34.27 42.70 -21.37
CA LYS A 56 -34.23 42.86 -22.82
C LYS A 56 -32.82 43.34 -23.20
N PHE A 57 -31.98 42.45 -23.70
CA PHE A 57 -30.73 42.82 -24.37
C PHE A 57 -30.85 42.54 -25.87
N SER A 58 -30.88 43.65 -26.60
CA SER A 58 -30.88 43.75 -28.05
C SER A 58 -29.48 43.43 -28.59
N GLY A 59 -29.41 42.53 -29.58
CA GLY A 59 -28.42 42.50 -30.66
C GLY A 59 -26.96 42.30 -30.26
N TYR A 60 -26.43 41.10 -30.50
CA TYR A 60 -25.49 40.78 -31.58
C TYR A 60 -24.88 39.39 -31.30
N LEU A 61 -25.25 38.44 -32.16
CA LEU A 61 -24.81 37.06 -32.14
C LEU A 61 -23.39 36.99 -32.75
N LEU A 62 -22.37 36.80 -31.93
CA LEU A 62 -21.06 36.33 -32.38
C LEU A 62 -20.69 35.08 -31.57
N LEU A 63 -20.71 33.95 -32.27
CA LEU A 63 -20.29 32.62 -31.81
C LEU A 63 -18.81 32.65 -31.40
N GLY A 64 -18.54 32.71 -30.10
CA GLY A 64 -17.26 32.30 -29.52
C GLY A 64 -17.40 30.92 -28.89
N CYS A 65 -17.02 29.85 -29.60
CA CYS A 65 -16.90 28.52 -29.02
C CYS A 65 -15.76 28.52 -27.98
N LEU A 66 -16.09 28.76 -26.70
CA LEU A 66 -15.20 28.35 -25.62
C LEU A 66 -15.24 26.81 -25.54
N ALA A 67 -14.23 26.17 -26.12
CA ALA A 67 -13.93 24.78 -25.84
C ALA A 67 -13.39 24.68 -24.41
N VAL A 68 -14.29 24.53 -23.44
CA VAL A 68 -13.91 24.06 -22.10
C VAL A 68 -13.50 22.59 -22.27
N MET A 69 -12.22 22.34 -22.50
CA MET A 69 -11.65 21.01 -22.33
C MET A 69 -11.72 20.68 -20.84
N GLY A 70 -12.84 20.07 -20.44
CA GLY A 70 -12.93 19.41 -19.14
C GLY A 70 -11.87 18.31 -19.11
N ALA A 71 -10.80 18.52 -18.34
CA ALA A 71 -9.90 17.43 -17.99
C ALA A 71 -10.74 16.40 -17.24
N LEU A 72 -11.07 15.29 -17.90
CA LEU A 72 -11.61 14.12 -17.22
C LEU A 72 -10.54 13.70 -16.21
N ALA A 73 -10.77 14.00 -14.94
CA ALA A 73 -9.98 13.46 -13.85
C ALA A 73 -10.23 11.94 -13.84
N THR A 74 -9.44 11.19 -14.61
CA THR A 74 -9.40 9.74 -14.50
C THR A 74 -9.07 9.43 -13.05
N SER A 75 -10.01 8.81 -12.35
CA SER A 75 -9.80 8.28 -11.00
C SER A 75 -8.46 7.58 -10.97
N ALA A 76 -7.57 7.96 -10.02
CA ALA A 76 -6.26 7.34 -9.93
C ALA A 76 -6.45 5.82 -9.84
N ALA A 77 -5.94 5.10 -10.85
CA ALA A 77 -6.04 3.65 -10.87
C ALA A 77 -5.44 3.11 -9.57
N HIS A 78 -6.23 2.33 -8.83
CA HIS A 78 -5.72 1.59 -7.69
C HIS A 78 -4.64 0.62 -8.18
N ALA A 79 -3.59 0.46 -7.40
CA ALA A 79 -2.49 -0.42 -7.78
C ALA A 79 -2.94 -1.88 -7.90
N ASP A 80 -2.55 -2.49 -9.01
CA ASP A 80 -2.75 -3.91 -9.29
C ASP A 80 -1.62 -4.76 -8.69
N SER A 81 -0.47 -4.15 -8.39
CA SER A 81 0.65 -4.86 -7.79
C SER A 81 1.48 -4.02 -6.83
N VAL A 82 2.20 -4.70 -5.93
CA VAL A 82 3.05 -4.07 -4.91
C VAL A 82 4.39 -4.79 -4.85
N LEU A 83 5.48 -4.03 -4.97
CA LEU A 83 6.86 -4.47 -4.75
C LEU A 83 7.30 -4.02 -3.36
N GLY A 84 7.62 -4.96 -2.48
CA GLY A 84 8.21 -4.68 -1.18
C GLY A 84 9.73 -4.65 -1.28
N VAL A 85 10.32 -3.46 -1.15
CA VAL A 85 11.77 -3.27 -1.03
C VAL A 85 12.14 -3.33 0.45
N GLU A 86 13.14 -4.12 0.77
CA GLU A 86 13.68 -4.32 2.11
C GLU A 86 15.00 -3.57 2.27
N LEU A 87 15.17 -2.88 3.41
CA LEU A 87 16.44 -2.31 3.83
C LEU A 87 17.16 -3.36 4.66
N SER A 88 18.14 -4.04 4.04
CA SER A 88 18.81 -5.18 4.65
C SER A 88 19.53 -4.84 5.95
N PRO A 89 20.26 -3.71 6.11
CA PRO A 89 20.92 -3.40 7.37
C PRO A 89 19.94 -3.35 8.56
N ALA A 90 18.76 -2.77 8.35
CA ALA A 90 17.72 -2.72 9.37
C ALA A 90 17.20 -4.12 9.71
N ILE A 91 16.88 -4.93 8.70
CA ILE A 91 16.34 -6.29 8.91
C ILE A 91 17.37 -7.22 9.57
N CYS A 92 18.62 -7.20 9.11
CA CYS A 92 19.69 -8.03 9.66
C CYS A 92 19.96 -7.71 11.14
N LYS A 93 19.84 -6.44 11.54
CA LYS A 93 19.99 -6.02 12.94
C LYS A 93 18.79 -6.34 13.82
N LEU A 94 17.59 -6.11 13.30
CA LEU A 94 16.35 -6.33 14.05
C LEU A 94 16.04 -7.82 14.22
N ASN A 95 16.53 -8.67 13.33
CA ASN A 95 16.28 -10.10 13.36
C ASN A 95 17.60 -10.91 13.30
N PRO A 96 18.14 -11.33 14.47
CA PRO A 96 19.38 -12.11 14.54
C PRO A 96 19.34 -13.41 13.74
N TYR A 97 18.16 -14.02 13.55
CA TYR A 97 18.01 -15.24 12.76
C TYR A 97 18.28 -15.03 11.26
N MET A 98 18.25 -13.79 10.79
CA MET A 98 18.54 -13.43 9.41
C MET A 98 20.03 -13.18 9.14
N GLY A 99 20.89 -13.17 10.17
CA GLY A 99 22.32 -12.85 10.00
C GLY A 99 23.08 -13.75 9.03
N ASN A 100 22.64 -15.00 8.84
CA ASN A 100 23.24 -15.95 7.90
C ASN A 100 22.72 -15.82 6.46
N LEU A 101 21.75 -14.93 6.19
CA LEU A 101 21.26 -14.71 4.84
C LEU A 101 22.33 -14.03 3.99
N ARG A 102 22.38 -14.41 2.72
CA ARG A 102 23.36 -13.87 1.77
C ARG A 102 23.36 -12.34 1.71
N GLN A 103 22.18 -11.71 1.80
CA GLN A 103 22.05 -10.24 1.81
C GLN A 103 22.70 -9.55 3.02
N CYS A 104 22.77 -10.23 4.18
CA CYS A 104 23.41 -9.70 5.38
C CYS A 104 24.94 -9.85 5.30
N ILE A 105 25.41 -10.96 4.74
CA ILE A 105 26.85 -11.26 4.60
C ILE A 105 27.47 -10.43 3.47
N GLU A 106 26.80 -10.32 2.33
CA GLU A 106 27.28 -9.57 1.16
C GLU A 106 27.17 -8.04 1.34
N GLY A 107 26.48 -7.58 2.39
CA GLY A 107 26.30 -6.15 2.65
C GLY A 107 25.46 -5.42 1.60
N ASN A 108 24.51 -6.12 0.95
CA ASN A 108 23.62 -5.48 -0.02
C ASN A 108 22.65 -4.55 0.71
N PRO A 109 22.70 -3.22 0.51
CA PRO A 109 21.92 -2.29 1.32
C PRO A 109 20.41 -2.48 1.16
N MET A 110 19.96 -2.98 -0.01
CA MET A 110 18.55 -3.12 -0.32
C MET A 110 18.27 -4.35 -1.18
N THR A 111 17.22 -5.09 -0.85
CA THR A 111 16.77 -6.27 -1.58
C THR A 111 15.26 -6.21 -1.83
N VAL A 112 14.74 -7.13 -2.66
CA VAL A 112 13.29 -7.31 -2.79
C VAL A 112 12.83 -8.38 -1.81
N ASN A 113 11.88 -8.04 -0.94
CA ASN A 113 11.25 -8.96 0.00
C ASN A 113 10.05 -9.69 -0.63
N PHE A 114 9.22 -8.99 -1.40
CA PHE A 114 8.12 -9.64 -2.12
C PHE A 114 7.66 -8.83 -3.33
N TYR A 115 6.96 -9.49 -4.25
CA TYR A 115 6.14 -8.84 -5.27
C TYR A 115 4.78 -9.53 -5.34
N ARG A 116 3.70 -8.79 -5.07
CA ARG A 116 2.34 -9.35 -5.09
C ARG A 116 1.52 -8.68 -6.17
N VAL A 117 0.71 -9.48 -6.86
CA VAL A 117 -0.33 -9.01 -7.78
C VAL A 117 -1.69 -9.23 -7.11
N ALA A 118 -2.60 -8.28 -7.25
CA ALA A 118 -3.95 -8.35 -6.72
C ALA A 118 -4.86 -9.20 -7.62
N ASN A 119 -5.96 -9.71 -7.05
CA ASN A 119 -7.10 -10.26 -7.81
C ASN A 119 -6.76 -11.41 -8.78
N GLN A 120 -5.83 -12.28 -8.39
CA GLN A 120 -5.41 -13.44 -9.19
C GLN A 120 -5.46 -14.72 -8.35
N SER A 121 -5.92 -15.82 -8.97
CA SER A 121 -5.95 -17.13 -8.32
C SER A 121 -4.55 -17.76 -8.26
N CYS A 122 -4.28 -18.47 -7.16
CA CYS A 122 -3.02 -19.18 -6.99
C CYS A 122 -3.00 -20.50 -7.77
N SER A 123 -1.94 -20.72 -8.53
CA SER A 123 -1.64 -21.99 -9.19
C SER A 123 -0.83 -22.93 -8.29
N ASN A 124 -0.75 -24.21 -8.68
CA ASN A 124 0.08 -25.22 -7.99
C ASN A 124 1.47 -25.41 -8.61
N SER A 125 1.91 -24.47 -9.47
CA SER A 125 3.19 -24.59 -10.18
C SER A 125 4.39 -24.49 -9.24
N ARG A 126 5.37 -25.35 -9.45
CA ARG A 126 6.63 -25.35 -8.70
C ARG A 126 7.57 -24.25 -9.19
N TYR A 127 8.44 -23.79 -8.30
CA TYR A 127 9.52 -22.90 -8.66
C TYR A 127 10.46 -23.60 -9.66
N SER A 128 10.74 -22.94 -10.78
CA SER A 128 11.65 -23.44 -11.82
C SER A 128 12.25 -22.28 -12.61
N MET A 129 13.58 -22.18 -12.62
CA MET A 129 14.36 -21.21 -13.39
C MET A 129 15.68 -21.86 -13.85
N SER A 130 16.21 -21.42 -14.99
CA SER A 130 17.54 -21.82 -15.43
C SER A 130 18.63 -21.17 -14.57
N PRO A 131 19.85 -21.73 -14.50
CA PRO A 131 20.95 -21.11 -13.74
C PRO A 131 21.23 -19.65 -14.13
N LEU A 132 21.10 -19.32 -15.42
CA LEU A 132 21.24 -17.94 -15.91
C LEU A 132 20.16 -17.01 -15.34
N GLN A 133 18.91 -17.45 -15.30
CA GLN A 133 17.80 -16.69 -14.74
C GLN A 133 17.96 -16.49 -13.23
N GLU A 134 18.46 -17.51 -12.52
CA GLU A 134 18.77 -17.40 -11.10
C GLU A 134 19.87 -16.37 -10.84
N ASN A 135 20.95 -16.40 -11.63
CA ASN A 135 22.06 -15.45 -11.50
C ASN A 135 21.59 -13.99 -11.68
N LEU A 136 20.78 -13.73 -12.71
CA LEU A 136 20.21 -12.40 -12.95
C LEU A 136 19.33 -11.93 -11.77
N THR A 137 18.49 -12.83 -11.25
CA THR A 137 17.59 -12.52 -10.12
C THR A 137 18.36 -12.30 -8.82
N SER A 138 19.51 -12.96 -8.65
CA SER A 138 20.34 -12.86 -7.45
C SER A 138 20.87 -11.44 -7.17
N LYS A 139 20.85 -10.55 -8.17
CA LYS A 139 21.23 -9.14 -8.00
C LYS A 139 20.24 -8.37 -7.13
N VAL A 140 18.97 -8.77 -7.12
CA VAL A 140 17.88 -8.09 -6.37
C VAL A 140 17.31 -8.96 -5.25
N ILE A 141 17.38 -10.28 -5.37
CA ILE A 141 17.02 -11.25 -4.33
C ILE A 141 18.18 -12.24 -4.20
N PRO A 142 19.19 -11.94 -3.38
CA PRO A 142 20.43 -12.72 -3.29
C PRO A 142 20.21 -14.19 -2.95
N ASP A 143 19.39 -14.46 -1.95
CA ASP A 143 19.20 -15.81 -1.41
C ASP A 143 18.21 -16.65 -2.23
N GLY A 144 18.61 -17.86 -2.60
CA GLY A 144 17.79 -18.77 -3.42
C GLY A 144 16.60 -19.38 -2.69
N ASN A 145 16.69 -19.59 -1.39
CA ASN A 145 15.56 -20.06 -0.59
C ASN A 145 14.53 -18.94 -0.42
N ILE A 146 14.97 -17.69 -0.28
CA ILE A 146 14.08 -16.53 -0.30
C ILE A 146 13.35 -16.44 -1.65
N ARG A 147 14.04 -16.61 -2.78
CA ARG A 147 13.37 -16.67 -4.11
C ARG A 147 12.28 -17.75 -4.15
N LYS A 148 12.58 -18.97 -3.70
CA LYS A 148 11.59 -20.07 -3.64
C LYS A 148 10.40 -19.69 -2.75
N ASN A 149 10.64 -19.10 -1.59
CA ASN A 149 9.58 -18.68 -0.66
C ASN A 149 8.69 -17.58 -1.25
N ILE A 150 9.28 -16.56 -1.89
CA ILE A 150 8.55 -15.50 -2.58
C ILE A 150 7.65 -16.09 -3.66
N TRP A 151 8.16 -17.05 -4.43
CA TRP A 151 7.35 -17.74 -5.44
C TRP A 151 6.17 -18.49 -4.82
N GLN A 152 6.41 -19.26 -3.76
CA GLN A 152 5.36 -20.02 -3.09
C GLN A 152 4.29 -19.13 -2.45
N GLN A 153 4.68 -17.98 -1.89
CA GLN A 153 3.75 -17.09 -1.21
C GLN A 153 2.99 -16.17 -2.16
N TYR A 154 3.67 -15.63 -3.18
CA TYR A 154 3.13 -14.56 -4.02
C TYR A 154 3.18 -14.90 -5.52
N GLY A 155 4.29 -15.47 -5.98
CA GLY A 155 4.52 -15.70 -7.41
C GLY A 155 3.51 -16.65 -8.06
N ARG A 156 3.15 -17.73 -7.38
CA ARG A 156 2.14 -18.68 -7.89
C ARG A 156 0.76 -18.06 -8.08
N CYS A 157 0.49 -16.93 -7.43
CA CYS A 157 -0.76 -16.16 -7.50
C CYS A 157 -0.65 -14.94 -8.42
N SER A 158 0.39 -14.84 -9.26
CA SER A 158 0.59 -13.69 -10.14
C SER A 158 0.01 -13.86 -11.55
N GLY A 159 -0.41 -15.08 -11.92
CA GLY A 159 -0.74 -15.43 -13.31
C GLY A 159 0.47 -15.54 -14.25
N LEU A 160 1.69 -15.31 -13.75
CA LEU A 160 2.94 -15.42 -14.53
C LEU A 160 3.62 -16.77 -14.30
N SER A 161 4.44 -17.19 -15.27
CA SER A 161 5.42 -18.27 -15.06
C SER A 161 6.56 -17.80 -14.14
N THR A 162 7.25 -18.72 -13.46
CA THR A 162 8.37 -18.38 -12.55
C THR A 162 9.39 -17.44 -13.18
N PRO A 163 9.91 -17.68 -14.41
CA PRO A 163 10.88 -16.77 -15.02
C PRO A 163 10.29 -15.39 -15.32
N ASN A 164 9.05 -15.31 -15.78
CA ASN A 164 8.40 -14.03 -16.08
C ASN A 164 8.12 -13.22 -14.82
N TYR A 165 7.73 -13.88 -13.73
CA TYR A 165 7.53 -13.25 -12.43
C TYR A 165 8.82 -12.60 -11.90
N PHE A 166 9.94 -13.32 -11.90
CA PHE A 166 11.23 -12.77 -11.44
C PHE A 166 11.81 -11.74 -12.41
N ARG A 167 11.56 -11.86 -13.72
CA ARG A 167 11.90 -10.83 -14.71
C ARG A 167 11.13 -9.53 -14.46
N THR A 168 9.86 -9.61 -14.07
CA THR A 168 9.08 -8.43 -13.68
C THR A 168 9.67 -7.78 -12.42
N ILE A 169 10.03 -8.57 -11.41
CA ILE A 169 10.70 -8.07 -10.19
C ILE A 169 11.98 -7.32 -10.54
N THR A 170 12.88 -7.93 -11.33
CA THR A 170 14.17 -7.31 -11.69
C THR A 170 13.96 -6.04 -12.51
N SER A 171 12.99 -6.04 -13.43
CA SER A 171 12.63 -4.85 -14.21
C SER A 171 12.16 -3.70 -13.31
N LEU A 172 11.17 -3.94 -12.44
CA LEU A 172 10.64 -2.90 -11.54
C LEU A 172 11.72 -2.38 -10.58
N ALA A 173 12.53 -3.28 -10.00
CA ALA A 173 13.62 -2.91 -9.11
C ALA A 173 14.69 -2.06 -9.82
N SER A 174 15.00 -2.33 -11.10
CA SER A 174 15.98 -1.56 -11.86
C SER A 174 15.52 -0.15 -12.22
N GLN A 175 14.21 0.03 -12.40
CA GLN A 175 13.58 1.30 -12.72
C GLN A 175 13.46 2.20 -11.49
N LEU A 176 13.19 1.61 -10.33
CA LEU A 176 13.08 2.32 -9.06
C LEU A 176 14.42 2.93 -8.64
N LYS A 177 14.45 4.26 -8.50
CA LYS A 177 15.59 5.01 -8.00
C LYS A 177 15.40 5.31 -6.52
N LEU A 178 16.33 4.84 -5.70
CA LEU A 178 16.29 5.02 -4.26
C LEU A 178 17.32 6.09 -3.83
N PRO A 179 17.05 6.87 -2.76
CA PRO A 179 18.00 7.85 -2.25
C PRO A 179 19.32 7.18 -1.85
N LYS A 180 20.44 7.83 -2.20
CA LYS A 180 21.80 7.33 -1.94
C LYS A 180 22.08 7.11 -0.44
N GLU A 181 21.36 7.80 0.41
CA GLU A 181 21.47 7.70 1.86
C GLU A 181 21.11 6.31 2.36
N LEU A 182 20.19 5.60 1.67
CA LEU A 182 19.84 4.21 1.96
C LEU A 182 20.99 3.23 1.72
N SER A 183 21.96 3.59 0.87
CA SER A 183 23.12 2.76 0.49
C SER A 183 24.46 3.33 0.95
N SER A 184 24.46 4.29 1.86
CA SER A 184 25.65 5.05 2.24
C SER A 184 26.55 4.37 3.28
N GLY A 185 26.09 3.27 3.89
CA GLY A 185 26.79 2.61 5.00
C GLY A 185 26.61 3.31 6.35
N ARG A 186 25.91 4.45 6.40
CA ARG A 186 25.74 5.28 7.61
C ARG A 186 24.27 5.32 8.03
N SER A 187 24.03 5.39 9.33
CA SER A 187 22.67 5.56 9.87
C SER A 187 22.29 7.04 9.97
N TYR A 188 21.04 7.35 9.64
CA TYR A 188 20.51 8.71 9.62
C TYR A 188 19.12 8.79 10.21
N ARG A 189 18.82 9.90 10.90
CA ARG A 189 17.44 10.29 11.18
C ARG A 189 16.87 11.06 10.00
N PHE A 190 15.71 10.61 9.54
CA PHE A 190 14.98 11.22 8.44
C PHE A 190 13.60 11.68 8.90
N ALA A 191 13.19 12.85 8.40
CA ALA A 191 11.78 13.21 8.38
C ALA A 191 11.08 12.47 7.23
N SER A 192 9.92 11.88 7.50
CA SER A 192 9.15 11.09 6.54
C SER A 192 8.84 11.88 5.26
N ASN A 193 8.50 13.17 5.41
CA ASN A 193 8.25 14.07 4.28
C ASN A 193 9.53 14.36 3.46
N GLY A 194 10.70 14.38 4.08
CA GLY A 194 11.99 14.58 3.42
C GLY A 194 12.34 13.40 2.52
N LEU A 195 12.25 12.18 3.06
CA LEU A 195 12.48 10.96 2.27
C LEU A 195 11.45 10.82 1.14
N SER A 196 10.19 11.15 1.42
CA SER A 196 9.12 11.14 0.42
C SER A 196 9.42 12.07 -0.76
N ARG A 197 9.87 13.31 -0.49
CA ARG A 197 10.23 14.27 -1.54
C ARG A 197 11.40 13.77 -2.39
N GLN A 198 12.40 13.16 -1.77
CA GLN A 198 13.54 12.58 -2.50
C GLN A 198 13.09 11.45 -3.42
N LEU A 199 12.26 10.51 -2.94
CA LEU A 199 11.73 9.43 -3.76
C LEU A 199 10.95 9.94 -4.97
N ILE A 200 10.04 10.90 -4.75
CA ILE A 200 9.25 11.49 -5.83
C ILE A 200 10.15 12.20 -6.85
N SER A 201 11.14 12.98 -6.38
CA SER A 201 12.06 13.69 -7.26
C SER A 201 12.94 12.76 -8.10
N LEU A 202 13.28 11.57 -7.57
CA LEU A 202 14.12 10.60 -8.26
C LEU A 202 13.34 9.72 -9.25
N ASN A 203 12.01 9.65 -9.11
CA ASN A 203 11.15 8.73 -9.87
C ASN A 203 10.02 9.49 -10.57
N PRO A 204 10.21 9.95 -11.82
CA PRO A 204 9.16 10.61 -12.59
C PRO A 204 7.88 9.76 -12.65
N GLY A 205 6.73 10.39 -12.38
CA GLY A 205 5.42 9.73 -12.32
C GLY A 205 5.04 9.15 -10.96
N MET A 206 5.99 9.04 -10.01
CA MET A 206 5.69 8.65 -8.62
C MET A 206 4.94 9.77 -7.90
N LYS A 207 3.89 9.42 -7.16
CA LYS A 207 3.10 10.35 -6.34
C LYS A 207 3.28 10.03 -4.85
N PRO A 208 2.91 10.93 -3.92
CA PRO A 208 3.01 10.66 -2.48
C PRO A 208 2.26 9.40 -2.00
N ASN A 209 1.23 8.99 -2.72
CA ASN A 209 0.44 7.78 -2.42
C ASN A 209 0.89 6.54 -3.23
N SER A 210 2.01 6.62 -3.95
CA SER A 210 2.56 5.49 -4.72
C SER A 210 3.47 4.57 -3.93
N PHE A 211 3.74 4.91 -2.68
CA PHE A 211 4.57 4.10 -1.79
C PHE A 211 4.11 4.23 -0.34
N ASN A 212 4.52 3.27 0.48
CA ASN A 212 4.31 3.29 1.93
C ASN A 212 5.61 2.91 2.65
N PHE A 213 5.90 3.60 3.75
CA PHE A 213 7.03 3.31 4.62
C PHE A 213 6.60 2.46 5.80
N PHE A 214 7.32 1.37 6.02
CA PHE A 214 7.11 0.46 7.14
C PHE A 214 8.28 0.55 8.08
N CYS A 215 7.97 0.77 9.36
CA CYS A 215 8.96 0.84 10.41
C CYS A 215 8.72 -0.22 11.46
N GLN A 216 9.80 -0.65 12.10
CA GLN A 216 9.77 -1.50 13.28
C GLN A 216 10.52 -0.82 14.43
N LYS A 217 10.25 -1.26 15.65
CA LYS A 217 10.94 -0.76 16.84
C LYS A 217 12.18 -1.60 17.09
N ASN A 218 13.33 -0.95 17.27
CA ASN A 218 14.53 -1.62 17.76
C ASN A 218 14.47 -1.84 19.29
N SER A 219 15.49 -2.49 19.85
CA SER A 219 15.58 -2.82 21.28
C SER A 219 15.50 -1.62 22.22
N VAL A 220 15.87 -0.42 21.75
CA VAL A 220 15.82 0.85 22.50
C VAL A 220 14.59 1.70 22.16
N GLY A 221 13.60 1.15 21.44
CA GLY A 221 12.32 1.80 21.16
C GLY A 221 12.32 2.83 20.03
N GLN A 222 13.42 2.93 19.26
CA GLN A 222 13.49 3.81 18.09
C GLN A 222 12.76 3.17 16.90
N SER A 223 12.06 4.00 16.13
CA SER A 223 11.41 3.55 14.89
C SER A 223 12.44 3.49 13.77
N VAL A 224 12.68 2.31 13.22
CA VAL A 224 13.64 2.05 12.13
C VAL A 224 12.88 1.68 10.87
N LEU A 225 13.19 2.33 9.74
CA LEU A 225 12.65 1.99 8.43
C LEU A 225 13.14 0.61 8.00
N THR A 226 12.22 -0.30 7.70
CA THR A 226 12.52 -1.68 7.31
C THR A 226 12.09 -2.00 5.89
N TYR A 227 10.92 -1.51 5.47
CA TYR A 227 10.42 -1.74 4.11
C TYR A 227 9.88 -0.46 3.47
N ILE A 228 10.02 -0.40 2.15
CA ILE A 228 9.31 0.53 1.29
C ILE A 228 8.47 -0.30 0.33
N ASN A 229 7.15 -0.25 0.48
CA ASN A 229 6.26 -0.84 -0.52
C ASN A 229 6.02 0.19 -1.62
N VAL A 230 6.26 -0.20 -2.87
CA VAL A 230 6.00 0.63 -4.05
C VAL A 230 4.90 -0.03 -4.87
N CYS A 231 3.91 0.75 -5.29
CA CYS A 231 2.70 0.26 -5.92
C CYS A 231 2.64 0.62 -7.40
N TYR A 232 2.18 -0.34 -8.21
CA TYR A 232 2.17 -0.23 -9.67
C TYR A 232 0.83 -0.64 -10.27
N ASP A 233 0.48 -0.06 -11.41
CA ASP A 233 -0.64 -0.50 -12.26
C ASP A 233 -0.24 -1.75 -13.07
N ASN A 234 -1.20 -2.32 -13.80
CA ASN A 234 -0.98 -3.46 -14.69
C ASN A 234 0.08 -3.23 -15.78
N ASN A 235 0.44 -1.97 -16.09
CA ASN A 235 1.47 -1.63 -17.07
C ASN A 235 2.84 -1.37 -16.40
N GLY A 236 2.97 -1.61 -15.09
CA GLY A 236 4.20 -1.35 -14.35
C GLY A 236 4.50 0.13 -14.09
N ARG A 237 3.52 1.02 -14.26
CA ARG A 237 3.65 2.44 -13.93
C ARG A 237 3.28 2.67 -12.47
N PHE A 238 3.89 3.67 -11.83
CA PHE A 238 3.55 4.01 -10.44
C PHE A 238 2.05 4.32 -10.31
N ALA A 239 1.42 3.68 -9.32
CA ALA A 239 -0.01 3.78 -9.07
C ALA A 239 -0.29 4.04 -7.60
N GLN A 240 -1.54 4.31 -7.24
CA GLN A 240 -1.91 4.57 -5.86
C GLN A 240 -1.98 3.25 -5.06
N CYS A 241 -1.22 3.18 -3.98
CA CYS A 241 -1.34 2.08 -3.02
C CYS A 241 -2.75 2.06 -2.39
N ALA A 242 -3.26 0.85 -2.14
CA ALA A 242 -4.39 0.70 -1.23
C ALA A 242 -4.01 1.22 0.17
N THR A 243 -4.88 2.02 0.78
CA THR A 243 -4.65 2.61 2.10
C THR A 243 -4.43 1.49 3.13
N ARG A 244 -3.24 1.43 3.74
CA ARG A 244 -2.96 0.53 4.86
C ARG A 244 -2.34 1.32 6.01
N SER A 245 -2.79 1.01 7.23
CA SER A 245 -2.50 1.74 8.47
C SER A 245 -1.12 1.48 9.09
N TYR A 246 -0.15 0.99 8.33
CA TYR A 246 1.20 0.73 8.82
C TYR A 246 2.14 1.83 8.32
N ALA A 247 2.08 2.99 8.97
CA ALA A 247 2.90 4.14 8.62
C ALA A 247 4.04 4.30 9.64
N CYS A 248 5.24 4.56 9.13
CA CYS A 248 6.30 5.14 9.94
C CYS A 248 5.83 6.47 10.59
N PRO A 249 6.35 6.82 11.78
CA PRO A 249 6.15 8.14 12.38
C PRO A 249 6.72 9.27 11.51
N SER A 250 6.45 10.53 11.90
CA SER A 250 6.95 11.72 11.19
C SER A 250 8.48 11.76 11.08
N GLN A 251 9.19 11.08 11.99
CA GLN A 251 10.64 10.88 11.94
C GLN A 251 11.01 9.45 12.32
N PHE A 252 11.97 8.87 11.60
CA PHE A 252 12.47 7.52 11.85
C PHE A 252 13.97 7.44 11.54
N LEU A 253 14.58 6.34 12.02
CA LEU A 253 15.97 5.97 11.73
C LEU A 253 16.01 5.16 10.44
N ILE A 254 17.01 5.43 9.61
CA ILE A 254 17.43 4.56 8.52
C ILE A 254 18.77 3.98 8.96
N ASP A 255 18.85 2.66 9.07
CA ASP A 255 20.10 1.98 9.36
C ASP A 255 20.86 1.70 8.06
N GLY A 256 22.13 2.11 8.03
CA GLY A 256 23.02 1.87 6.89
C GLY A 256 24.12 0.86 7.18
N ASN A 257 24.30 0.49 8.44
CA ASN A 257 25.34 -0.44 8.90
C ASN A 257 24.72 -1.75 9.39
N TYR A 258 25.48 -2.84 9.26
CA TYR A 258 25.16 -4.18 9.74
C TYR A 258 25.60 -4.37 11.20
#